data_AF-A0AAU5S643-F1
#
_entry.id   AF-A0AAU5S643-F1
#
_cell.length_a   1.000
_cell.length_b   1.000
_cell.length_c   1.000
_cell.angle_alpha   90.00
_cell.angle_beta   90.00
_cell.angle_gamma   90.00
#
_symmetry.space_group_name_H-M   'P 1'
#
loop_
_entity.id
_entity.type
_entity.pdbx_description
1 polymer ?
#
loop_
_entity_poly.entity_id
_entity_poly.type
_entity_poly.pdbx_seq_one_letter_code
_entity_poly.pdbx_strand_id
1 'polypeptide(L)'
;MDTAGTPRVLVIGLDPYRVPGPWNPEPAARAIEAGLAKFAEHGVGVASCLFGLDGSDDIGVVVANALRAHPWECVTVGGGLRHSDDQVELLEQIVNLIRRHAPDAAIAFNSSPDTTYEAAARWIG
;
A
#
# COMPACT_ATOMS: atom_id res chain seq x y z
N MET A 1 24.54 -3.13 11.58
CA MET A 1 24.07 -1.81 11.15
C MET A 1 22.64 -2.00 10.74
N ASP A 2 21.72 -1.95 11.70
CA ASP A 2 20.32 -2.28 11.50
C ASP A 2 19.49 -1.40 12.45
N THR A 3 19.27 -0.18 12.00
CA THR A 3 18.35 0.78 12.62
C THR A 3 17.52 1.39 11.51
N ALA A 4 16.92 0.56 10.67
CA ALA A 4 15.62 0.95 10.14
C ALA A 4 14.67 0.83 11.32
N GLY A 5 14.22 1.97 11.88
CA GLY A 5 13.24 1.96 12.95
C GLY A 5 12.00 1.14 12.57
N THR A 6 11.20 0.73 13.55
CA THR A 6 9.92 0.05 13.33
C THR A 6 9.11 0.77 12.25
N PRO A 7 8.56 0.05 11.26
CA PRO A 7 7.99 0.68 10.08
C PRO A 7 6.76 1.51 10.47
N ARG A 8 6.75 2.79 10.06
CA ARG A 8 5.71 3.76 10.42
C ARG A 8 4.61 3.82 9.36
N VAL A 9 4.91 3.36 8.15
CA VAL A 9 4.02 3.44 6.99
C VAL A 9 3.74 2.06 6.42
N LEU A 10 2.46 1.78 6.13
CA LEU A 10 2.03 0.59 5.39
C LEU A 10 1.55 0.98 3.99
N VAL A 11 2.09 0.32 2.97
CA VAL A 11 1.66 0.46 1.58
C VAL A 11 0.75 -0.70 1.22
N ILE A 12 -0.55 -0.44 1.05
CA ILE A 12 -1.52 -1.41 0.54
C ILE A 12 -1.69 -1.20 -0.96
N GLY A 13 -1.61 -2.27 -1.75
CA GLY A 13 -1.78 -2.16 -3.20
C GLY A 13 -1.93 -3.51 -3.89
N LEU A 14 -2.03 -3.44 -5.22
CA LEU A 14 -2.07 -4.61 -6.07
C LEU A 14 -0.64 -5.09 -6.37
N ASP A 15 -0.43 -6.40 -6.33
CA ASP A 15 0.77 -7.01 -6.91
C ASP A 15 0.64 -6.99 -8.44
N PRO A 16 1.49 -6.23 -9.16
CA PRO A 16 1.39 -6.11 -10.60
C PRO A 16 1.49 -7.46 -11.33
N TYR A 17 2.20 -8.45 -10.78
CA TYR A 17 2.34 -9.76 -11.41
C TYR A 17 1.11 -10.66 -11.24
N ARG A 18 0.20 -10.29 -10.33
CA ARG A 18 -1.00 -11.07 -9.97
C ARG A 18 -2.31 -10.34 -10.31
N VAL A 19 -2.23 -9.28 -11.12
CA VAL A 19 -3.41 -8.64 -11.72
C VAL A 19 -3.61 -9.18 -13.14
N PRO A 20 -4.78 -9.76 -13.46
CA PRO A 20 -5.04 -10.38 -14.75
C PRO A 20 -4.81 -9.47 -15.96
N GLY A 21 -4.36 -10.09 -17.06
CA GLY A 21 -3.99 -9.46 -18.33
C GLY A 21 -5.16 -9.06 -19.25
N PRO A 22 -4.86 -8.48 -20.42
CA PRO A 22 -3.53 -8.38 -21.04
C PRO A 22 -2.82 -7.03 -20.78
N TRP A 23 -1.67 -7.06 -20.11
CA TRP A 23 -0.77 -5.90 -19.94
C TRP A 23 0.64 -6.34 -19.47
N ASN A 24 1.63 -5.44 -19.50
CA ASN A 24 2.99 -5.71 -19.01
C ASN A 24 3.15 -5.23 -17.55
N PRO A 25 3.43 -6.11 -16.57
CA PRO A 25 3.57 -5.73 -15.16
C PRO A 25 4.85 -4.96 -14.81
N GLU A 26 5.92 -5.09 -15.62
CA GLU A 26 7.23 -4.56 -15.23
C GLU A 26 7.29 -3.05 -14.97
N PRO A 27 6.64 -2.16 -15.76
CA PRO A 27 6.67 -0.73 -15.50
C PRO A 27 6.04 -0.37 -14.16
N ALA A 28 4.95 -1.06 -13.79
CA ALA A 28 4.29 -0.87 -12.50
C ALA A 28 5.17 -1.39 -11.35
N ALA A 29 5.76 -2.58 -11.51
CA ALA A 29 6.66 -3.15 -10.50
C ALA A 29 7.88 -2.25 -10.22
N ARG A 30 8.53 -1.73 -11.27
CA ARG A 30 9.66 -0.79 -11.13
C ARG A 30 9.24 0.52 -10.46
N ALA A 31 8.06 1.03 -10.77
CA ALA A 31 7.56 2.26 -10.15
C ALA A 31 7.20 2.06 -8.67
N ILE A 32 6.67 0.90 -8.29
CA ILE A 32 6.44 0.52 -6.88
C ILE A 32 7.78 0.46 -6.15
N GLU A 33 8.77 -0.23 -6.71
CA GLU A 33 10.12 -0.33 -6.12
C GLU A 33 10.75 1.04 -5.92
N ALA A 34 10.71 1.91 -6.93
CA ALA A 34 11.22 3.28 -6.84
C ALA A 34 10.48 4.09 -5.76
N GLY A 35 9.16 3.95 -5.65
CA GLY A 35 8.36 4.61 -4.62
C GLY A 35 8.70 4.14 -3.20
N LEU A 36 8.96 2.83 -3.02
CA LEU A 36 9.38 2.26 -1.74
C LEU A 36 10.81 2.66 -1.37
N ALA A 37 11.73 2.73 -2.33
CA ALA A 37 13.12 3.12 -2.10
C ALA A 37 13.24 4.54 -1.52
N LYS A 38 12.39 5.48 -1.95
CA LYS A 38 12.35 6.85 -1.41
C LYS A 38 12.13 6.90 0.11
N PHE A 39 11.40 5.96 0.70
CA PHE A 39 11.23 5.94 2.16
C PHE A 39 12.57 5.77 2.88
N ALA A 40 13.46 4.91 2.37
CA ALA A 40 14.78 4.70 2.94
C ALA A 40 15.68 5.95 2.79
N GLU A 41 15.59 6.65 1.65
CA GLU A 41 16.30 7.92 1.41
C GLU A 41 15.92 9.01 2.44
N HIS A 42 14.68 8.95 2.93
CA HIS A 42 14.14 9.86 3.94
C HIS A 42 14.18 9.30 5.38
N GLY A 43 14.79 8.14 5.60
CA GLY A 43 14.90 7.53 6.94
C GLY A 43 13.55 7.07 7.52
N VAL A 44 12.54 6.83 6.69
CA VAL A 44 11.22 6.37 7.11
C VAL A 44 11.12 4.86 6.91
N GLY A 45 10.78 4.13 7.99
CA GLY A 45 10.50 2.70 7.88
C GLY A 45 9.15 2.46 7.18
N VAL A 46 9.14 1.57 6.18
CA VAL A 46 7.95 1.23 5.39
C VAL A 46 7.78 -0.29 5.28
N ALA A 47 6.54 -0.74 5.28
CA ALA A 47 6.14 -2.10 4.93
C ALA A 47 5.14 -2.08 3.78
N SER A 48 5.03 -3.17 3.03
CA SER A 48 4.03 -3.33 1.97
C SER A 48 3.15 -4.56 2.18
N CYS A 49 1.90 -4.43 1.73
CA CYS A 49 0.90 -5.47 1.64
C CYS A 49 0.36 -5.44 0.21
N LEU A 50 1.00 -6.21 -0.67
CA LEU A 50 0.58 -6.37 -2.06
C LEU A 50 -0.19 -7.68 -2.23
N PHE A 51 -1.35 -7.61 -2.87
CA PHE A 51 -2.22 -8.77 -3.10
C PHE A 51 -2.63 -8.88 -4.57
N GLY A 52 -2.96 -10.10 -5.00
CA GLY A 52 -3.40 -10.40 -6.36
C GLY A 52 -4.90 -10.25 -6.56
N LEU A 53 -5.32 -10.14 -7.83
CA LEU A 53 -6.71 -10.28 -8.27
C LEU A 53 -6.94 -11.61 -9.02
N ASP A 54 -6.00 -12.54 -8.89
CA ASP A 54 -6.01 -13.89 -9.46
C ASP A 54 -6.82 -14.91 -8.63
N GLY A 55 -7.42 -14.46 -7.51
CA GLY A 55 -8.23 -15.28 -6.61
C GLY A 55 -7.42 -16.13 -5.63
N SER A 56 -6.10 -15.96 -5.53
CA SER A 56 -5.27 -16.73 -4.61
C SER A 56 -5.16 -16.14 -3.20
N ASP A 57 -5.59 -14.89 -3.01
CA ASP A 57 -5.65 -14.23 -1.69
C ASP A 57 -7.09 -14.12 -1.17
N ASP A 58 -7.29 -14.39 0.12
CA ASP A 58 -8.38 -13.75 0.88
C ASP A 58 -7.93 -12.33 1.23
N ILE A 59 -8.25 -11.39 0.35
CA ILE A 59 -7.77 -10.01 0.43
C ILE A 59 -8.15 -9.36 1.77
N GLY A 60 -9.35 -9.64 2.27
CA GLY A 60 -9.81 -9.12 3.55
C GLY A 60 -8.94 -9.59 4.72
N VAL A 61 -8.61 -10.88 4.75
CA VAL A 61 -7.73 -11.47 5.78
C VAL A 61 -6.29 -10.95 5.65
N VAL A 62 -5.74 -10.94 4.44
CA VAL A 62 -4.36 -10.48 4.18
C VAL A 62 -4.18 -9.03 4.64
N VAL A 63 -5.09 -8.15 4.23
CA VAL A 63 -5.03 -6.72 4.58
C VAL A 63 -5.26 -6.50 6.06
N ALA A 64 -6.23 -7.19 6.67
CA ALA A 64 -6.49 -7.06 8.09
C ALA A 64 -5.32 -7.58 8.96
N ASN A 65 -4.58 -8.58 8.49
CA ASN A 65 -3.37 -9.06 9.18
C ASN A 65 -2.24 -8.02 9.09
N ALA A 66 -2.00 -7.46 7.91
CA ALA A 66 -1.00 -6.40 7.73
C ALA A 66 -1.31 -5.17 8.61
N LEU A 67 -2.57 -4.75 8.67
CA LEU A 67 -3.00 -3.61 9.49
C LEU A 67 -2.80 -3.85 10.99
N ARG A 68 -2.96 -5.10 11.48
CA ARG A 68 -2.78 -5.44 12.90
C ARG A 68 -1.32 -5.69 13.30
N ALA A 69 -0.41 -5.85 12.34
CA ALA A 69 0.97 -6.24 12.61
C ALA A 69 1.76 -5.17 13.37
N HIS A 70 1.42 -3.89 13.17
CA HIS A 70 2.10 -2.76 13.78
C HIS A 70 1.16 -1.56 13.92
N PRO A 71 1.32 -0.68 14.93
CA PRO A 71 0.69 0.64 14.89
C PRO A 71 1.28 1.46 13.74
N TRP A 72 0.43 1.86 12.80
CA TRP A 72 0.82 2.65 11.64
C TRP A 72 0.51 4.13 11.89
N GLU A 73 1.41 5.02 11.47
CA GLU A 73 1.11 6.46 11.40
C GLU A 73 0.38 6.81 10.11
N CYS A 74 0.71 6.13 9.01
CA CYS A 74 0.06 6.32 7.73
C CYS A 74 -0.11 5.00 6.99
N VAL A 75 -1.28 4.82 6.37
CA VAL A 75 -1.54 3.75 5.41
C VAL A 75 -1.75 4.38 4.04
N THR A 76 -0.84 4.11 3.10
CA THR A 76 -1.00 4.52 1.71
C THR A 76 -1.74 3.46 0.93
N VAL A 77 -2.79 3.84 0.20
CA VAL A 77 -3.53 2.95 -0.69
C VAL A 77 -3.12 3.26 -2.14
N GLY A 78 -2.57 2.26 -2.82
CA GLY A 78 -2.07 2.35 -4.19
C GLY A 78 -3.13 2.76 -5.21
N GLY A 79 -2.73 3.55 -6.21
CA GLY A 79 -3.64 4.02 -7.26
C GLY A 79 -4.33 2.93 -8.09
N GLY A 80 -3.76 1.72 -8.18
CA GLY A 80 -4.37 0.59 -8.91
C GLY A 80 -5.77 0.22 -8.41
N LEU A 81 -6.08 0.49 -7.14
CA LEU A 81 -7.39 0.26 -6.52
C LEU A 81 -8.44 1.34 -6.84
N ARG A 82 -8.04 2.45 -7.48
CA ARG A 82 -8.91 3.62 -7.71
C ARG A 82 -9.19 3.94 -9.17
N HIS A 83 -8.46 3.34 -10.10
CA HIS A 83 -8.53 3.72 -11.52
C HIS A 83 -9.40 2.80 -12.39
N SER A 84 -10.05 1.79 -11.80
CA SER A 84 -11.03 0.93 -12.46
C SER A 84 -12.33 0.98 -11.66
N ASP A 85 -13.45 1.21 -12.35
CA ASP A 85 -14.80 1.22 -11.74
C ASP A 85 -15.12 -0.12 -11.06
N ASP A 86 -14.52 -1.22 -11.52
CA ASP A 86 -14.69 -2.56 -10.95
C ASP A 86 -14.03 -2.73 -9.57
N GLN A 87 -13.20 -1.76 -9.15
CA GLN A 87 -12.45 -1.82 -7.89
C GLN A 87 -13.05 -0.95 -6.77
N VAL A 88 -14.19 -0.29 -7.00
CA VAL A 88 -14.80 0.60 -5.99
C VAL A 88 -15.17 -0.17 -4.72
N GLU A 89 -15.84 -1.33 -4.85
CA GLU A 89 -16.22 -2.15 -3.68
C GLU A 89 -14.99 -2.62 -2.89
N LEU A 90 -13.92 -3.00 -3.61
CA LEU A 90 -12.68 -3.39 -2.97
C LEU A 90 -12.02 -2.21 -2.25
N LEU A 91 -11.98 -1.02 -2.87
CA LEU A 91 -11.48 0.19 -2.23
C LEU A 91 -12.26 0.52 -0.95
N GLU A 92 -13.58 0.45 -1.00
CA GLU A 92 -14.45 0.64 0.18
C GLU A 92 -14.12 -0.36 1.28
N GLN A 93 -13.94 -1.64 0.94
CA GLN A 93 -13.55 -2.68 1.88
C GLN A 93 -12.19 -2.35 2.52
N ILE A 94 -11.18 -1.97 1.73
CA ILE A 94 -9.85 -1.60 2.23
C ILE A 94 -9.95 -0.40 3.19
N VAL A 95 -10.65 0.67 2.82
CA VAL A 95 -10.82 1.85 3.68
C VAL A 95 -11.50 1.50 4.99
N ASN A 96 -12.53 0.65 4.97
CA ASN A 96 -13.22 0.20 6.17
C ASN A 96 -12.35 -0.69 7.05
N LEU A 97 -11.49 -1.54 6.47
CA LEU A 97 -10.51 -2.33 7.21
C LEU A 97 -9.47 -1.43 7.88
N ILE A 98 -8.96 -0.42 7.18
CA ILE A 98 -8.03 0.56 7.76
C ILE A 98 -8.67 1.24 8.96
N ARG A 99 -9.89 1.79 8.81
CA ARG A 99 -10.61 2.43 9.91
C ARG A 99 -10.86 1.50 11.10
N ARG A 100 -11.03 0.20 10.87
CA ARG A 100 -11.29 -0.78 11.92
C ARG A 100 -10.03 -1.24 12.64
N HIS A 101 -8.93 -1.42 11.92
CA HIS A 101 -7.73 -2.11 12.43
C HIS A 101 -6.53 -1.18 12.66
N ALA A 102 -6.53 0.00 12.05
CA ALA A 102 -5.55 1.05 12.27
C ALA A 102 -6.26 2.43 12.35
N PRO A 103 -7.17 2.63 13.33
CA PRO A 103 -8.01 3.84 13.40
C PRO A 103 -7.21 5.15 13.58
N ASP A 104 -6.01 5.07 14.15
CA ASP A 104 -5.14 6.22 14.38
C ASP A 104 -4.26 6.56 13.17
N ALA A 105 -4.19 5.68 12.17
CA ALA A 105 -3.38 5.90 10.97
C ALA A 105 -4.06 6.87 10.01
N ALA A 106 -3.31 7.85 9.51
CA ALA A 106 -3.77 8.66 8.40
C ALA A 106 -3.89 7.82 7.12
N ILE A 107 -4.95 8.03 6.34
CA ILE A 107 -5.13 7.38 5.03
C ILE A 107 -4.58 8.30 3.95
N ALA A 108 -3.65 7.79 3.14
CA ALA A 108 -3.04 8.52 2.05
C ALA A 108 -3.27 7.84 0.70
N PHE A 109 -3.43 8.67 -0.32
CA PHE A 109 -3.58 8.25 -1.71
C PHE A 109 -2.45 8.86 -2.54
N ASN A 110 -1.68 8.01 -3.23
CA ASN A 110 -0.61 8.40 -4.16
C ASN A 110 -1.13 8.54 -5.59
N SER A 111 -0.68 9.53 -6.36
CA SER A 111 -1.14 9.72 -7.74
C SER A 111 -0.58 8.67 -8.71
N SER A 112 0.60 8.14 -8.40
CA SER A 112 1.34 7.13 -9.17
C SER A 112 2.19 6.27 -8.24
N PRO A 113 2.59 5.03 -8.62
CA PRO A 113 3.32 4.15 -7.71
C PRO A 113 4.63 4.76 -7.15
N ASP A 114 5.32 5.57 -7.95
CA ASP A 114 6.57 6.27 -7.59
C ASP A 114 6.36 7.50 -6.69
N THR A 115 5.11 7.93 -6.46
CA THR A 115 4.76 9.05 -5.56
C THR A 115 4.23 8.58 -4.19
N THR A 116 4.50 7.32 -3.83
CA THR A 116 4.01 6.71 -2.58
C THR A 116 4.59 7.38 -1.34
N TYR A 117 5.89 7.72 -1.36
CA TYR A 117 6.52 8.45 -0.26
C TYR A 117 5.88 9.83 -0.06
N GLU A 118 5.75 10.62 -1.12
CA GLU A 118 5.16 11.95 -1.08
C GLU A 118 3.71 11.93 -0.60
N ALA A 119 3.00 10.82 -0.82
CA ALA A 119 1.67 10.61 -0.27
C ALA A 119 1.67 10.43 1.25
N ALA A 120 2.56 9.60 1.77
CA ALA A 120 2.72 9.38 3.20
C ALA A 120 3.29 10.62 3.92
N ALA A 121 4.25 11.32 3.30
CA ALA A 121 4.94 12.50 3.83
C ALA A 121 4.00 13.66 4.18
N ARG A 122 2.77 13.69 3.63
CA ARG A 122 1.75 14.68 4.03
C ARG A 122 1.22 14.48 5.45
N TRP A 123 1.44 13.31 6.04
CA TRP A 123 0.78 12.88 7.28
C TRP A 123 1.74 12.37 8.35
N ILE A 124 2.95 11.96 7.98
CA ILE A 124 3.98 11.50 8.93
C ILE A 124 4.81 12.68 9.43
N GLY A 125 5.09 12.70 10.73
CA GLY A 125 5.85 13.75 11.43
C GLY A 125 7.35 13.51 11.46
#